data_AF-A0A954Z616-F1
#
_entry.id   AF-A0A954Z616-F1
#
_cell.length_a   1.000
_cell.length_b   1.000
_cell.length_c   1.000
_cell.angle_alpha   90.00
_cell.angle_beta   90.00
_cell.angle_gamma   90.00
#
_symmetry.space_group_name_H-M   'P 1'
#
loop_
_entity.id
_entity.type
_entity.pdbx_description
1 polymer ?
#
loop_
_entity_poly.entity_id
_entity_poly.type
_entity_poly.pdbx_seq_one_letter_code
_entity_poly.pdbx_strand_id
1 'polypeptide(L)'
;TEHHKRMVEKHRAKLQAIERAKQADLRRRAGEIAKQSITIEANATEDGHLYGSVGAPEIVAALKKNDILLNADQVRLEGPLKELGLYTVKFRLSSEVEGELKVWVVPQVGNDN
;
A
#
# COMPACT_ATOMS: atom_id res chain seq x y z
N THR A 1 31.82 32.06 14.03
CA THR A 1 31.44 32.27 15.45
C THR A 1 30.94 30.98 16.05
N GLU A 2 31.40 30.58 17.23
CA GLU A 2 30.94 29.35 17.92
C GLU A 2 29.42 29.28 18.11
N HIS A 3 28.77 30.44 18.21
CA HIS A 3 27.32 30.59 18.29
C HIS A 3 26.59 30.02 17.05
N HIS A 4 27.16 30.17 15.84
CA HIS A 4 26.61 29.59 14.61
C HIS A 4 26.76 28.06 14.58
N LYS A 5 27.88 27.51 15.06
CA LYS A 5 28.09 26.05 15.12
C LYS A 5 27.07 25.36 16.04
N ARG A 6 26.84 25.89 17.25
CA ARG A 6 25.85 25.34 18.19
C ARG A 6 24.41 25.42 17.65
N MET A 7 24.06 26.49 16.92
CA MET A 7 22.72 26.60 16.31
C MET A 7 22.53 25.58 15.18
N VAL A 8 23.54 25.38 14.34
CA VAL A 8 23.50 24.38 13.26
C VAL A 8 23.39 22.96 13.83
N GLU A 9 24.18 22.62 14.86
CA GLU A 9 24.11 21.29 15.50
C GLU A 9 22.76 21.02 16.17
N LYS A 10 22.20 21.99 16.92
CA LYS A 10 20.86 21.84 17.52
C LYS A 10 19.76 21.69 16.45
N HIS A 11 19.85 22.44 15.36
CA HIS A 11 18.89 22.34 14.27
C HIS A 11 18.99 20.98 13.57
N ARG A 12 20.22 20.51 13.31
CA ARG A 12 20.49 19.22 12.67
C ARG A 12 20.02 18.04 13.53
N ALA A 13 20.24 18.08 14.84
CA ALA A 13 19.76 17.06 15.76
C ALA A 13 18.23 16.99 15.82
N LYS A 14 17.53 18.14 15.80
CA LYS A 14 16.06 18.18 15.74
C LYS A 14 15.51 17.59 14.45
N LEU A 15 16.09 17.96 13.30
CA LEU A 15 15.67 17.41 12.00
C LEU A 15 15.83 15.89 11.96
N GLN A 16 16.98 15.37 12.41
CA GLN A 16 17.23 13.93 12.49
C GLN A 16 16.28 13.18 13.43
N ALA A 17 15.82 13.83 14.51
CA ALA A 17 14.84 13.23 15.42
C ALA A 17 13.45 13.13 14.75
N ILE A 18 13.03 14.18 14.04
CA ILE A 18 11.76 14.22 13.31
C ILE A 18 11.75 13.17 12.18
N GLU A 19 12.85 13.07 11.44
CA GLU A 19 12.98 12.14 10.31
C GLU A 19 12.92 10.68 10.79
N ARG A 20 13.63 10.36 11.88
CA ARG A 20 13.56 9.03 12.51
C ARG A 20 12.16 8.71 13.03
N ALA A 21 11.50 9.65 13.69
CA ALA A 21 10.14 9.46 14.18
C ALA A 21 9.15 9.20 13.02
N LYS A 22 9.28 9.95 11.92
CA LYS A 22 8.46 9.76 10.72
C LYS A 22 8.69 8.40 10.08
N GLN A 23 9.95 7.97 9.98
CA GLN A 23 10.28 6.65 9.44
C GLN A 23 9.75 5.52 10.32
N ALA A 24 9.83 5.66 11.66
CA ALA A 24 9.27 4.70 12.59
C ALA A 24 7.74 4.60 12.47
N ASP A 25 7.04 5.73 12.32
CA ASP A 25 5.59 5.75 12.09
C ASP A 25 5.22 5.02 10.78
N LEU A 26 5.95 5.31 9.70
CA LEU A 26 5.74 4.66 8.41
C LEU A 26 5.99 3.15 8.47
N ARG A 27 7.05 2.70 9.15
CA ARG A 27 7.33 1.27 9.36
C ARG A 27 6.22 0.59 10.16
N ARG A 28 5.69 1.26 11.19
CA ARG A 28 4.56 0.76 11.97
C ARG A 28 3.33 0.59 11.07
N ARG A 29 2.96 1.62 10.31
CA ARG A 29 1.85 1.56 9.34
C ARG A 29 2.05 0.46 8.30
N ALA A 30 3.26 0.31 7.76
CA ALA A 30 3.58 -0.76 6.81
C ALA A 30 3.28 -2.14 7.38
N GLY A 31 3.69 -2.38 8.63
CA GLY A 31 3.42 -3.63 9.32
C GLY A 31 1.93 -3.84 9.66
N GLU A 32 1.19 -2.76 9.95
CA GLU A 32 -0.26 -2.83 10.13
C GLU A 32 -0.97 -3.19 8.82
N ILE A 33 -0.61 -2.54 7.71
CA ILE A 33 -1.15 -2.83 6.38
C ILE A 33 -0.83 -4.27 5.96
N ALA A 34 0.39 -4.75 6.23
CA ALA A 34 0.81 -6.11 5.86
C ALA A 34 0.05 -7.21 6.62
N LYS A 35 -0.45 -6.90 7.82
CA LYS A 35 -1.34 -7.79 8.59
C LYS A 35 -2.78 -7.77 8.08
N GLN A 36 -3.16 -6.73 7.35
CA GLN A 36 -4.46 -6.64 6.74
C GLN A 36 -4.45 -7.37 5.39
N SER A 37 -5.59 -7.94 5.07
CA SER A 37 -5.85 -8.52 3.76
C SER A 37 -7.05 -7.79 3.16
N ILE A 38 -6.91 -7.34 1.92
CA ILE A 38 -8.01 -6.71 1.20
C ILE A 38 -8.67 -7.72 0.29
N THR A 39 -9.98 -7.60 0.16
CA THR A 39 -10.77 -8.36 -0.81
C THR A 39 -11.25 -7.40 -1.88
N ILE A 40 -11.00 -7.75 -3.13
CA ILE A 40 -11.42 -7.03 -4.32
C ILE A 40 -12.46 -7.88 -5.02
N GLU A 41 -13.67 -7.34 -5.06
CA GLU A 41 -14.78 -7.93 -5.80
C GLU A 41 -14.68 -7.47 -7.25
N ALA A 42 -14.56 -8.42 -8.17
CA ALA A 42 -14.45 -8.13 -9.59
C ALA A 42 -15.29 -9.12 -10.41
N ASN A 43 -15.80 -8.66 -11.56
CA ASN A 43 -16.59 -9.52 -12.44
C ASN A 43 -15.69 -10.59 -13.05
N ALA A 44 -16.04 -11.87 -12.84
CA ALA A 44 -15.33 -13.01 -13.37
C ALA A 44 -16.28 -13.95 -14.13
N THR A 45 -15.72 -14.71 -15.06
CA THR A 45 -16.36 -15.79 -15.80
C THR A 45 -16.49 -17.02 -14.90
N GLU A 46 -17.34 -17.97 -15.30
CA GLU A 46 -17.48 -19.27 -14.63
C GLU A 46 -16.17 -20.09 -14.63
N ASP A 47 -15.26 -19.80 -15.56
CA ASP A 47 -13.93 -20.41 -15.68
C ASP A 47 -12.88 -19.78 -14.75
N GLY A 48 -13.27 -18.74 -13.99
CA GLY A 48 -12.38 -18.06 -13.03
C GLY A 48 -11.55 -16.91 -13.61
N HIS A 49 -11.74 -16.59 -14.88
CA HIS A 49 -11.10 -15.46 -15.54
C HIS A 49 -11.86 -14.16 -15.27
N LEU A 50 -11.18 -13.08 -14.96
CA LEU A 50 -11.77 -11.75 -14.79
C LEU A 50 -12.19 -11.19 -16.15
N TYR A 51 -13.42 -10.67 -16.23
CA TYR A 51 -13.88 -9.90 -17.40
C TYR A 51 -13.10 -8.59 -17.56
N GLY A 52 -12.57 -8.09 -16.45
CA GLY A 52 -11.69 -6.92 -16.41
C GLY A 52 -10.24 -7.28 -16.05
N SER A 53 -9.48 -6.27 -15.69
CA SER A 53 -8.15 -6.43 -15.13
C SER A 53 -8.07 -5.71 -13.79
N VAL A 54 -7.68 -6.41 -12.74
CA VAL A 54 -7.41 -5.80 -11.45
C VAL A 54 -5.94 -5.35 -11.44
N GLY A 55 -5.75 -4.03 -11.52
CA GLY A 55 -4.44 -3.39 -11.51
C GLY A 55 -4.23 -2.56 -10.24
N ALA A 56 -3.13 -1.81 -10.22
CA ALA A 56 -2.85 -0.82 -9.17
C ALA A 56 -4.04 0.13 -8.84
N PRO A 57 -4.79 0.69 -9.81
CA PRO A 57 -5.89 1.61 -9.46
C PRO A 57 -7.02 0.94 -8.68
N GLU A 58 -7.40 -0.29 -9.04
CA GLU A 58 -8.45 -1.04 -8.32
C GLU A 58 -7.99 -1.44 -6.91
N ILE A 59 -6.73 -1.88 -6.79
CA ILE A 59 -6.12 -2.20 -5.49
C ILE A 59 -6.12 -0.98 -4.59
N VAL A 60 -5.74 0.19 -5.13
CA VAL A 60 -5.78 1.47 -4.41
C VAL A 60 -7.20 1.85 -3.99
N ALA A 61 -8.19 1.66 -4.86
CA ALA A 61 -9.59 1.93 -4.52
C ALA A 61 -10.08 1.04 -3.37
N ALA A 62 -9.73 -0.25 -3.38
CA ALA A 62 -10.06 -1.19 -2.32
C ALA A 62 -9.33 -0.89 -1.00
N LEU A 63 -8.05 -0.53 -1.07
CA LEU A 63 -7.27 -0.07 0.08
C LEU A 63 -7.88 1.19 0.72
N LYS A 64 -8.31 2.14 -0.13
CA LYS A 64 -8.94 3.37 0.33
C LYS A 64 -10.24 3.13 1.10
N LYS A 65 -11.00 2.07 0.75
CA LYS A 65 -12.18 1.62 1.52
C LYS A 65 -11.82 1.09 2.92
N ASN A 66 -10.58 0.67 3.13
CA ASN A 66 -10.04 0.17 4.40
C ASN A 66 -9.23 1.26 5.14
N ASP A 67 -9.47 2.54 4.86
CA ASP A 67 -8.71 3.68 5.41
C ASP A 67 -7.20 3.68 5.06
N ILE A 68 -6.78 2.88 4.09
CA ILE A 68 -5.39 2.83 3.61
C ILE A 68 -5.24 3.71 2.37
N LEU A 69 -4.65 4.88 2.55
CA LEU A 69 -4.33 5.82 1.48
C LEU A 69 -2.98 5.46 0.84
N LEU A 70 -3.03 4.71 -0.27
CA LEU A 70 -1.88 4.42 -1.12
C LEU A 70 -2.10 4.98 -2.52
N ASN A 71 -1.03 5.37 -3.19
CA ASN A 71 -1.08 5.80 -4.60
C ASN A 71 -0.76 4.63 -5.53
N ALA A 72 -1.24 4.68 -6.77
CA ALA A 72 -0.97 3.63 -7.75
C ALA A 72 0.54 3.48 -8.04
N ASP A 73 1.32 4.56 -7.98
CA ASP A 73 2.79 4.54 -8.12
C ASP A 73 3.51 3.81 -6.97
N GLN A 74 2.88 3.81 -5.78
CA GLN A 74 3.40 3.12 -4.62
C GLN A 74 3.12 1.62 -4.66
N VAL A 75 2.16 1.18 -5.48
CA VAL A 75 1.81 -0.23 -5.65
C VAL A 75 2.68 -0.84 -6.75
N ARG A 76 3.46 -1.85 -6.38
CA ARG A 76 4.30 -2.62 -7.30
C ARG A 76 3.57 -3.91 -7.66
N LEU A 77 3.06 -3.92 -8.89
CA LEU A 77 2.41 -5.08 -9.50
C LEU A 77 3.34 -5.64 -10.58
N GLU A 78 3.48 -6.97 -10.65
CA GLU A 78 4.25 -7.64 -11.71
C GLU A 78 3.47 -7.70 -13.02
N GLY A 79 2.14 -7.65 -12.95
CA GLY A 79 1.26 -7.63 -14.11
C GLY A 79 -0.20 -7.42 -13.70
N PRO A 80 -1.10 -7.13 -14.65
CA PRO A 80 -2.53 -7.06 -14.38
C PRO A 80 -3.05 -8.42 -13.92
N LEU A 81 -3.83 -8.43 -12.85
CA LEU A 81 -4.49 -9.64 -12.36
C LEU A 81 -5.72 -9.90 -13.25
N LYS A 82 -5.78 -11.10 -13.83
CA LYS A 82 -6.83 -11.51 -14.77
C LYS A 82 -7.58 -12.76 -14.32
N GLU A 83 -7.29 -13.27 -13.15
CA GLU A 83 -7.90 -14.49 -12.61
C GLU A 83 -8.31 -14.25 -11.16
N LEU A 84 -9.30 -15.01 -10.70
CA LEU A 84 -9.68 -15.07 -9.31
C LEU A 84 -8.60 -15.80 -8.49
N GLY A 85 -8.26 -15.27 -7.32
CA GLY A 85 -7.24 -15.89 -6.49
C GLY A 85 -6.62 -14.97 -5.45
N LEU A 86 -5.62 -15.49 -4.76
CA LEU A 86 -4.82 -14.76 -3.79
C LEU A 86 -3.54 -14.24 -4.46
N TYR A 87 -3.34 -12.94 -4.41
CA TYR A 87 -2.16 -12.27 -4.91
C TYR A 87 -1.43 -11.54 -3.80
N THR A 88 -0.11 -11.59 -3.81
CA THR A 88 0.72 -10.85 -2.87
C THR A 88 1.25 -9.61 -3.58
N VAL A 89 0.76 -8.44 -3.19
CA VAL A 89 1.08 -7.17 -3.84
C VAL A 89 2.04 -6.39 -2.97
N LYS A 90 3.17 -5.99 -3.54
CA LYS A 90 4.16 -5.17 -2.85
C LYS A 90 3.79 -3.70 -2.93
N PHE A 91 3.99 -2.97 -1.84
CA PHE A 91 3.76 -1.54 -1.79
C PHE A 91 4.93 -0.81 -1.14
N ARG A 92 5.20 0.41 -1.59
CA ARG A 92 6.29 1.25 -1.10
C ARG A 92 5.73 2.55 -0.52
N LEU A 93 5.78 2.68 0.80
CA LEU A 93 5.39 3.91 1.50
C LEU A 93 6.47 4.99 1.40
N SER A 94 7.75 4.60 1.40
CA SER A 94 8.90 5.51 1.28
C SER A 94 10.13 4.75 0.77
N SER A 95 11.20 5.46 0.40
CA SER A 95 12.45 4.85 -0.13
C SER A 95 13.06 3.79 0.78
N GLU A 96 12.81 3.86 2.09
CA GLU A 96 13.31 2.92 3.09
C GLU A 96 12.22 2.01 3.69
N VAL A 97 10.95 2.18 3.29
CA VAL A 97 9.81 1.47 3.87
C VAL A 97 8.96 0.87 2.76
N GLU A 98 9.09 -0.44 2.63
CA GLU A 98 8.28 -1.29 1.76
C GLU A 98 7.56 -2.37 2.58
N GLY A 99 6.45 -2.86 2.04
CA GLY A 99 5.65 -3.91 2.62
C GLY A 99 4.98 -4.74 1.54
N GLU A 100 4.37 -5.84 1.96
CA GLU A 100 3.58 -6.72 1.12
C GLU A 100 2.19 -6.86 1.72
N LEU A 101 1.17 -6.88 0.88
CA LEU A 101 -0.22 -7.00 1.29
C LEU A 101 -0.89 -8.13 0.51
N LYS A 102 -1.76 -8.87 1.17
CA LYS A 102 -2.52 -9.97 0.57
C LYS A 102 -3.80 -9.44 -0.04
N VAL A 103 -3.95 -9.64 -1.35
CA VAL A 103 -5.10 -9.23 -2.15
C VAL A 103 -5.87 -10.47 -2.55
N TRP A 104 -7.11 -10.58 -2.08
CA TRP A 104 -8.04 -11.62 -2.50
C TRP A 104 -8.90 -11.08 -3.62
N VAL A 105 -8.83 -11.70 -4.79
CA VAL A 105 -9.71 -11.37 -5.90
C VAL A 105 -10.84 -12.40 -5.94
N VAL A 106 -12.05 -11.93 -5.68
CA VAL A 106 -13.27 -12.76 -5.58
C VAL A 106 -14.29 -12.30 -6.62
N PRO A 107 -15.16 -13.21 -7.11
CA PRO A 107 -16.20 -12.82 -8.04
C PRO A 107 -17.16 -11.85 -7.34
N GLN A 108 -17.49 -10.75 -8.01
CA GLN A 108 -18.56 -9.87 -7.56
C GLN A 108 -19.86 -10.68 -7.58
N VAL A 109 -20.40 -10.98 -6.40
CA VAL A 109 -21.71 -11.62 -6.29
C VAL A 109 -22.74 -10.58 -6.74
N GLY A 110 -23.18 -10.71 -7.99
CA GLY A 110 -24.28 -9.90 -8.50
C GLY A 110 -25.49 -10.15 -7.61
N ASN A 111 -25.92 -9.12 -6.89
CA ASN A 111 -27.28 -9.03 -6.38
C ASN A 111 -28.19 -8.80 -7.60
N ASP A 112 -28.39 -9.87 -8.39
CA ASP A 112 -29.45 -9.97 -9.38
C ASP A 112 -30.77 -9.90 -8.59
N ASN A 113 -31.45 -8.76 -8.68
CA ASN A 113 -32.78 -8.54 -8.12
C ASN A 113 -33.71 -8.05 -9.21
#